data_AF-A0A1M4T2V1-F1
#
_entry.id   AF-A0A1M4T2V1-F1
#
_cell.length_a   1.000
_cell.length_b   1.000
_cell.length_c   1.000
_cell.angle_alpha   90.00
_cell.angle_beta   90.00
_cell.angle_gamma   90.00
#
_symmetry.space_group_name_H-M   'P 1'
#
loop_
_entity.id
_entity.type
_entity.pdbx_description
1 polymer ?
#
loop_
_entity_poly.entity_id
_entity_poly.type
_entity_poly.pdbx_seq_one_letter_code
_entity_poly.pdbx_strand_id
1 'polypeptide(L)'
;MKKTAFLLLAVVMFSCNNKPKPETDIDLASLTDTLEVADTHNAQNSLDVKGAYKGTLPTASGEGMEITIVLEDSTYTKDVTYVGKNNKPYSSKGKYAWDKTGRIVTLSGEDKPNQYFVEENALRQLDIDGNRIVGEMGDDYVLRK
;
A
#
# COMPACT_ATOMS: atom_id res chain seq x y z
N MET A 1 -38.16 23.89 31.23
CA MET A 1 -38.22 25.26 31.74
C MET A 1 -37.74 26.20 30.65
N LYS A 2 -38.62 27.12 30.22
CA LYS A 2 -38.37 28.21 29.26
C LYS A 2 -37.70 29.38 29.99
N LYS A 3 -36.76 30.14 29.37
CA LYS A 3 -36.57 31.64 29.28
C LYS A 3 -35.30 31.90 28.40
N THR A 4 -35.34 32.36 27.12
CA THR A 4 -35.38 33.75 26.58
C THR A 4 -34.40 34.72 27.28
N ALA A 5 -33.56 35.59 26.69
CA ALA A 5 -33.67 36.52 25.54
C ALA A 5 -32.25 37.07 25.19
N PHE A 6 -31.82 37.26 23.94
CA PHE A 6 -31.96 38.41 23.01
C PHE A 6 -31.32 39.77 23.42
N LEU A 7 -30.28 40.23 22.69
CA LEU A 7 -29.93 41.64 22.34
C LEU A 7 -28.72 41.66 21.35
N LEU A 8 -28.87 41.90 20.03
CA LEU A 8 -28.74 43.18 19.26
C LEU A 8 -27.53 44.07 19.66
N LEU A 9 -26.66 44.65 18.83
CA LEU A 9 -26.68 45.25 17.46
C LEU A 9 -25.21 45.64 17.14
N ALA A 10 -24.63 45.56 15.92
CA ALA A 10 -24.71 46.62 14.90
C ALA A 10 -23.96 46.27 13.59
N VAL A 11 -24.49 46.87 12.53
CA VAL A 11 -24.22 46.73 11.09
C VAL A 11 -23.02 47.57 10.65
N VAL A 12 -22.24 47.10 9.67
CA VAL A 12 -21.63 48.01 8.68
C VAL A 12 -21.72 47.42 7.28
N MET A 13 -22.27 48.22 6.38
CA MET A 13 -22.53 47.92 4.97
C MET A 13 -21.26 48.15 4.14
N PHE A 14 -20.95 47.26 3.20
CA PHE A 14 -20.10 47.59 2.06
C PHE A 14 -20.65 46.95 0.77
N SER A 15 -21.39 47.79 0.05
CA SER A 15 -21.58 47.91 -1.39
C SER A 15 -21.43 46.67 -2.29
N CYS A 16 -22.57 46.22 -2.85
CA CYS A 16 -22.63 45.47 -4.10
C CYS A 16 -21.99 46.29 -5.25
N ASN A 17 -21.28 45.59 -6.14
CA ASN A 17 -21.08 46.03 -7.51
C ASN A 17 -21.53 44.91 -8.44
N ASN A 18 -22.48 45.24 -9.32
CA ASN A 18 -23.12 44.35 -10.30
C ASN A 18 -22.14 43.87 -11.38
N LYS A 19 -22.27 42.60 -11.78
CA LYS A 19 -22.55 42.16 -13.18
C LYS A 19 -22.75 40.63 -13.26
N PRO A 20 -23.50 40.12 -14.26
CA PRO A 20 -24.41 38.96 -14.11
C PRO A 20 -23.89 37.64 -14.73
N LYS A 21 -24.66 36.55 -14.49
CA LYS A 21 -24.90 35.34 -15.35
C LYS A 21 -24.52 34.00 -14.68
N PRO A 22 -25.21 32.87 -14.97
CA PRO A 22 -26.64 32.56 -14.92
C PRO A 22 -26.91 31.30 -14.04
N GLU A 23 -28.19 31.01 -13.80
CA GLU A 23 -28.69 29.78 -13.18
C GLU A 23 -28.46 28.57 -14.11
N THR A 24 -28.05 27.42 -13.58
CA THR A 24 -28.19 26.11 -14.26
C THR A 24 -28.30 24.99 -13.22
N ASP A 25 -29.25 24.10 -13.49
CA ASP A 25 -29.81 23.00 -12.70
C ASP A 25 -28.83 22.15 -11.89
N ILE A 26 -29.31 21.71 -10.72
CA ILE A 26 -28.74 20.58 -9.99
C ILE A 26 -29.12 19.31 -10.77
N ASP A 27 -28.19 18.82 -11.58
CA ASP A 27 -28.28 17.51 -12.20
C ASP A 27 -27.93 16.43 -11.16
N LEU A 28 -28.99 15.72 -10.73
CA LEU A 28 -28.94 14.59 -9.80
C LEU A 28 -28.32 13.31 -10.43
N ALA A 29 -27.58 13.43 -11.54
CA ALA A 29 -26.79 12.36 -12.16
C ALA A 29 -25.35 12.24 -11.61
N SER A 30 -24.89 13.17 -10.75
CA SER A 30 -23.55 13.14 -10.13
C SER A 30 -23.52 12.38 -8.79
N LEU A 31 -24.15 11.21 -8.73
CA LEU A 31 -24.03 10.28 -7.59
C LEU A 31 -23.52 8.89 -8.02
N THR A 32 -23.11 8.74 -9.28
CA THR A 32 -22.55 7.50 -9.82
C THR A 32 -21.31 7.79 -10.66
N ASP A 33 -20.30 8.42 -10.07
CA ASP A 33 -18.95 8.39 -10.63
C ASP A 33 -17.88 8.57 -9.53
N THR A 34 -17.86 7.64 -8.60
CA THR A 34 -16.63 7.28 -7.89
C THR A 34 -16.30 5.83 -8.24
N LEU A 35 -16.26 5.54 -9.54
CA LEU A 35 -15.43 4.44 -10.00
C LEU A 35 -14.01 5.01 -10.02
N GLU A 36 -13.18 4.53 -9.10
CA GLU A 36 -11.74 4.71 -9.15
C GLU A 36 -11.30 4.52 -10.62
N VAL A 37 -10.83 5.58 -11.26
CA VAL A 37 -10.00 5.44 -12.45
C VAL A 37 -8.76 4.73 -11.94
N ALA A 38 -8.80 3.40 -11.97
CA ALA A 38 -7.66 2.55 -11.67
C ALA A 38 -6.52 3.09 -12.52
N ASP A 39 -5.46 3.55 -11.86
CA ASP A 39 -4.22 3.90 -12.52
C ASP A 39 -3.84 2.70 -13.42
N THR A 40 -3.98 2.89 -14.74
CA THR A 40 -3.75 1.82 -15.70
C THR A 40 -2.26 1.47 -15.80
N HIS A 41 -1.39 2.13 -15.03
CA HIS A 41 0.03 1.86 -14.93
C HIS A 41 0.41 1.52 -13.47
N ASN A 42 0.36 0.23 -13.13
CA ASN A 42 0.78 -0.29 -11.84
C ASN A 42 1.87 -1.36 -11.99
N ALA A 43 2.39 -1.86 -10.88
CA ALA A 43 3.47 -2.85 -10.92
C ALA A 43 3.03 -4.13 -11.65
N GLN A 44 1.80 -4.59 -11.40
CA GLN A 44 1.24 -5.81 -11.99
C GLN A 44 1.19 -5.77 -13.52
N ASN A 45 0.92 -4.62 -14.12
CA ASN A 45 0.76 -4.49 -15.57
C ASN A 45 1.98 -3.87 -16.30
N SER A 46 2.88 -3.21 -15.56
CA SER A 46 3.98 -2.43 -16.15
C SER A 46 5.37 -3.03 -15.91
N LEU A 47 5.55 -3.90 -14.91
CA LEU A 47 6.87 -4.43 -14.54
C LEU A 47 7.03 -5.91 -14.92
N ASP A 48 8.28 -6.33 -15.17
CA ASP A 48 8.65 -7.74 -15.24
C ASP A 48 8.87 -8.33 -13.84
N VAL A 49 7.75 -8.70 -13.21
CA VAL A 49 7.71 -9.16 -11.81
C VAL A 49 8.20 -10.61 -11.62
N LYS A 50 8.30 -11.40 -12.69
CA LYS A 50 8.74 -12.80 -12.54
C LYS A 50 10.24 -12.85 -12.30
N GLY A 51 10.69 -13.67 -11.37
CA GLY A 51 12.11 -13.91 -11.12
C GLY A 51 12.43 -14.17 -9.66
N ALA A 52 13.72 -14.29 -9.38
CA ALA A 52 14.25 -14.56 -8.06
C ALA A 52 14.68 -13.26 -7.38
N TYR A 53 14.18 -13.02 -6.17
CA TYR A 53 14.47 -11.86 -5.34
C TYR A 53 15.19 -12.32 -4.08
N LYS A 54 16.36 -11.76 -3.79
CA LYS A 54 17.18 -12.15 -2.66
C LYS A 54 17.56 -10.95 -1.78
N GLY A 55 17.65 -11.19 -0.48
CA GLY A 55 18.14 -10.19 0.47
C GLY A 55 18.28 -10.78 1.87
N THR A 56 18.86 -9.99 2.78
CA THR A 56 18.97 -10.34 4.19
C THR A 56 18.09 -9.40 4.98
N LEU A 57 17.02 -9.94 5.57
CA LEU A 57 16.10 -9.13 6.38
C LEU A 57 16.51 -9.16 7.85
N PRO A 58 16.37 -8.06 8.59
CA PRO A 58 16.72 -8.01 10.01
C PRO A 58 15.78 -8.91 10.82
N THR A 59 16.30 -9.44 11.93
CA THR A 59 15.50 -10.18 12.92
C THR A 59 15.61 -9.49 14.27
N ALA A 60 14.64 -9.69 15.15
CA ALA A 60 14.60 -8.99 16.46
C ALA A 60 15.81 -9.26 17.37
N SER A 61 16.57 -10.35 17.14
CA SER A 61 17.60 -10.83 18.07
C SER A 61 18.73 -11.60 17.39
N GLY A 62 18.98 -11.36 16.11
CA GLY A 62 19.99 -12.10 15.36
C GLY A 62 20.52 -11.34 14.17
N GLU A 63 21.55 -11.91 13.55
CA GLU A 63 22.29 -11.31 12.43
C GLU A 63 21.46 -11.15 11.14
N GLY A 64 20.25 -11.72 11.11
CA GLY A 64 19.29 -11.58 10.03
C GLY A 64 18.80 -12.93 9.52
N MET A 65 17.98 -12.87 8.48
CA MET A 65 17.50 -14.01 7.72
C MET A 65 17.75 -13.78 6.24
N GLU A 66 18.52 -14.65 5.61
CA GLU A 66 18.65 -14.69 4.16
C GLU A 66 17.35 -15.24 3.58
N ILE A 67 16.72 -14.45 2.72
CA ILE A 67 15.47 -14.81 2.05
C ILE A 67 15.70 -14.83 0.56
N THR A 68 15.21 -15.88 -0.10
CA THR A 68 15.02 -15.93 -1.54
C THR A 68 13.56 -16.18 -1.84
N ILE A 69 12.93 -15.32 -2.65
CA ILE A 69 11.57 -15.50 -3.15
C ILE A 69 11.64 -15.59 -4.67
N VAL A 70 11.12 -16.67 -5.25
CA VAL A 70 10.94 -16.78 -6.69
C VAL A 70 9.47 -16.55 -7.00
N LEU A 71 9.17 -15.53 -7.81
CA LEU A 71 7.83 -15.29 -8.34
C LEU A 71 7.74 -15.81 -9.78
N GLU A 72 6.74 -16.64 -10.03
CA GLU A 72 6.35 -17.12 -11.36
C GLU A 72 5.00 -16.50 -11.75
N ASP A 73 4.29 -17.04 -12.75
CA ASP A 73 3.01 -16.50 -13.23
C ASP A 73 1.98 -16.22 -12.13
N SER A 74 1.75 -17.19 -11.23
CA SER A 74 0.79 -17.07 -10.12
C SER A 74 1.22 -17.83 -8.87
N THR A 75 2.44 -18.35 -8.89
CA THR A 75 3.01 -19.18 -7.83
C THR A 75 4.31 -18.60 -7.32
N TYR A 76 4.67 -18.95 -6.10
CA TYR A 76 5.95 -18.59 -5.52
C TYR A 76 6.64 -19.80 -4.90
N THR A 77 7.96 -19.73 -4.79
CA THR A 77 8.75 -20.47 -3.80
C THR A 77 9.46 -19.47 -2.89
N LYS A 78 9.63 -19.83 -1.63
CA LYS A 78 10.34 -19.01 -0.65
C LYS A 78 11.27 -19.89 0.16
N ASP A 79 12.53 -19.50 0.24
CA ASP A 79 13.56 -20.14 1.04
C ASP A 79 14.10 -19.15 2.06
N VAL A 80 14.25 -19.59 3.30
CA VAL A 80 14.71 -18.78 4.43
C VAL A 80 15.80 -19.52 5.19
N THR A 81 16.94 -18.86 5.37
CA THR A 81 18.05 -19.35 6.19
C THR A 81 18.41 -18.30 7.24
N TYR A 82 18.44 -18.69 8.52
CA TYR A 82 18.82 -17.78 9.60
C TYR A 82 20.34 -17.65 9.69
N VAL A 83 20.83 -16.42 9.71
CA VAL A 83 22.27 -16.12 9.81
C VAL A 83 22.73 -16.30 11.26
N GLY A 84 23.91 -16.92 11.44
CA GLY A 84 24.55 -17.08 12.76
C GLY A 84 23.83 -18.05 13.72
N LYS A 85 22.78 -18.75 13.27
CA LYS A 85 22.00 -19.70 14.08
C LYS A 85 21.98 -21.08 13.41
N ASN A 86 22.09 -22.14 14.21
CA ASN A 86 21.93 -23.53 13.74
C ASN A 86 20.43 -23.90 13.57
N ASN A 87 19.62 -22.97 13.07
CA ASN A 87 18.22 -23.22 12.80
C ASN A 87 18.09 -24.03 11.51
N LYS A 88 17.09 -24.92 11.49
CA LYS A 88 16.74 -25.65 10.27
C LYS A 88 16.27 -24.63 9.21
N PRO A 89 16.78 -24.70 7.96
CA PRO A 89 16.26 -23.91 6.86
C PRO A 89 14.75 -24.12 6.70
N TYR A 90 14.05 -23.06 6.34
CA TYR A 90 12.63 -23.08 6.06
C TYR A 90 12.41 -22.89 4.55
N SER A 91 11.51 -23.68 3.98
CA SER A 91 11.14 -23.58 2.57
C SER A 91 9.65 -23.77 2.43
N SER A 92 9.03 -22.95 1.58
CA SER A 92 7.60 -22.99 1.30
C SER A 92 7.32 -22.65 -0.15
N LYS A 93 6.11 -23.01 -0.59
CA LYS A 93 5.63 -22.72 -1.93
C LYS A 93 4.12 -22.58 -1.90
N GLY A 94 3.59 -21.77 -2.80
CA GLY A 94 2.15 -21.54 -2.87
C GLY A 94 1.77 -20.66 -4.04
N LYS A 95 0.57 -20.11 -3.95
CA LYS A 95 0.09 -19.07 -4.86
C LYS A 95 0.33 -17.70 -4.24
N TYR A 96 0.47 -16.67 -5.06
CA TYR A 96 0.38 -15.30 -4.58
C TYR A 96 -0.78 -14.57 -5.27
N ALA A 97 -1.31 -13.55 -4.60
CA ALA A 97 -2.39 -12.73 -5.12
C ALA A 97 -1.99 -11.26 -5.07
N TRP A 98 -2.41 -10.51 -6.09
CA TRP A 98 -2.28 -9.06 -6.12
C TRP A 98 -3.39 -8.41 -5.30
N ASP A 99 -3.06 -7.30 -4.66
CA ASP A 99 -4.05 -6.40 -4.11
C ASP A 99 -4.82 -5.67 -5.22
N LYS A 100 -5.87 -4.93 -4.84
CA LYS A 100 -6.70 -4.21 -5.81
C LYS A 100 -5.94 -3.11 -6.56
N THR A 101 -4.85 -2.59 -5.99
CA THR A 101 -4.04 -1.54 -6.62
C THR A 101 -3.05 -2.12 -7.64
N GLY A 102 -2.81 -3.43 -7.64
CA GLY A 102 -1.80 -4.07 -8.47
C GLY A 102 -0.38 -3.68 -8.11
N ARG A 103 -0.12 -3.39 -6.82
CA ARG A 103 1.20 -2.97 -6.31
C ARG A 103 1.73 -3.87 -5.20
N ILE A 104 0.87 -4.66 -4.56
CA ILE A 104 1.22 -5.51 -3.45
C ILE A 104 0.92 -6.96 -3.82
N VAL A 105 1.89 -7.84 -3.62
CA VAL A 105 1.69 -9.29 -3.68
C VAL A 105 1.59 -9.86 -2.26
N THR A 106 0.61 -10.75 -2.05
CA THR A 106 0.44 -11.50 -0.80
C THR A 106 0.75 -12.97 -1.05
N LEU A 107 1.74 -13.51 -0.36
CA LEU A 107 2.11 -14.94 -0.45
C LEU A 107 1.11 -15.77 0.35
N SER A 108 0.28 -16.56 -0.35
CA SER A 108 -0.75 -17.37 0.30
C SER A 108 -0.11 -18.56 1.01
N GLY A 109 -0.61 -18.87 2.21
CA GLY A 109 -0.10 -19.97 3.04
C GLY A 109 1.13 -19.62 3.89
N GLU A 110 1.62 -18.39 3.81
CA GLU A 110 2.65 -17.84 4.72
C GLU A 110 2.02 -17.15 5.92
N ASP A 111 2.68 -17.24 7.06
CA ASP A 111 2.39 -16.41 8.23
C ASP A 111 2.76 -14.94 7.97
N LYS A 112 2.06 -14.01 8.63
CA LYS A 112 2.39 -12.59 8.54
C LYS A 112 3.75 -12.29 9.20
N PRO A 113 4.54 -11.33 8.68
CA PRO A 113 4.28 -10.53 7.49
C PRO A 113 4.57 -11.29 6.18
N ASN A 114 3.56 -11.37 5.32
CA ASN A 114 3.59 -12.12 4.04
C ASN A 114 3.24 -11.25 2.82
N GLN A 115 3.17 -9.93 3.02
CA GLN A 115 2.86 -8.98 1.95
C GLN A 115 4.13 -8.24 1.51
N TYR A 116 4.27 -8.06 0.21
CA TYR A 116 5.41 -7.39 -0.40
C TYR A 116 4.92 -6.33 -1.37
N PHE A 117 5.40 -5.10 -1.23
CA PHE A 117 5.23 -4.08 -2.24
C PHE A 117 6.21 -4.34 -3.39
N VAL A 118 5.70 -4.33 -4.62
CA VAL A 118 6.47 -4.58 -5.83
C VAL A 118 7.06 -3.27 -6.36
N GLU A 119 8.38 -3.22 -6.43
CA GLU A 119 9.18 -2.14 -7.00
C GLU A 119 9.89 -2.66 -8.26
N GLU A 120 10.48 -1.77 -9.06
CA GLU A 120 11.28 -2.21 -10.21
C GLU A 120 12.48 -3.04 -9.73
N ASN A 121 12.55 -4.30 -10.17
CA ASN A 121 13.57 -5.28 -9.77
C ASN A 121 13.69 -5.51 -8.24
N ALA A 122 12.64 -5.24 -7.47
CA ALA A 122 12.67 -5.44 -6.02
C ALA A 122 11.30 -5.77 -5.42
N LEU A 123 11.34 -6.50 -4.29
CA LEU A 123 10.21 -6.74 -3.40
C LEU A 123 10.54 -6.13 -2.03
N ARG A 124 9.69 -5.23 -1.54
CA ARG A 124 9.82 -4.67 -0.19
C ARG A 124 8.82 -5.34 0.74
N GLN A 125 9.29 -6.02 1.78
CA GLN A 125 8.40 -6.60 2.79
C GLN A 125 7.65 -5.49 3.52
N LEU A 126 6.34 -5.64 3.64
CA LEU A 126 5.48 -4.76 4.41
C LEU A 126 5.43 -5.21 5.87
N ASP A 127 4.96 -4.32 6.75
CA ASP A 127 4.72 -4.68 8.14
C ASP A 127 3.54 -5.67 8.29
N ILE A 128 3.25 -6.08 9.53
CA ILE A 128 2.20 -7.06 9.84
C ILE A 128 0.78 -6.58 9.45
N ASP A 129 0.59 -5.26 9.36
CA ASP A 129 -0.66 -4.59 9.03
C ASP A 129 -0.76 -4.24 7.54
N GLY A 130 0.31 -4.48 6.77
CA GLY A 130 0.38 -4.21 5.33
C GLY A 130 0.82 -2.79 5.00
N ASN A 131 1.45 -2.06 5.92
CA ASN A 131 2.00 -0.74 5.66
C ASN A 131 3.48 -0.81 5.27
N ARG A 132 3.95 0.23 4.56
CA ARG A 132 5.38 0.40 4.29
C ARG A 132 6.12 0.67 5.60
N ILE A 133 7.21 -0.05 5.79
CA ILE A 133 8.20 0.27 6.82
C ILE A 133 8.96 1.51 6.36
N VAL A 134 8.90 2.58 7.16
CA VAL A 134 9.47 3.90 6.85
C VAL A 134 10.62 4.24 7.78
N GLY A 135 11.40 5.27 7.43
CA GLY A 135 12.57 5.70 8.20
C GLY A 135 13.84 4.94 7.82
N GLU A 136 14.85 5.01 8.69
CA GLU A 136 16.20 4.48 8.40
C GLU A 136 16.22 2.97 8.12
N MET A 137 15.28 2.22 8.69
CA MET A 137 15.21 0.76 8.52
C MET A 137 14.44 0.33 7.27
N GLY A 138 13.77 1.26 6.56
CA GLY A 138 12.86 0.89 5.47
C GLY A 138 13.54 0.07 4.36
N ASP A 139 14.79 0.39 4.05
CA ASP A 139 15.59 -0.26 3.01
C ASP A 139 16.18 -1.62 3.44
N ASP A 140 16.21 -1.91 4.74
CA ASP A 140 16.62 -3.22 5.27
C ASP A 140 15.60 -4.32 4.95
N TYR A 141 14.39 -3.96 4.51
CA TYR A 141 13.30 -4.88 4.18
C TYR A 141 13.15 -5.14 2.68
N VAL A 142 14.19 -4.88 1.89
CA VAL A 142 14.17 -5.01 0.42
C VAL A 142 14.90 -6.27 -0.04
N LEU A 143 14.22 -7.07 -0.86
CA LEU A 143 14.78 -8.18 -1.63
C LEU A 143 14.96 -7.72 -3.08
N ARG A 144 16.13 -7.95 -3.67
CA ARG A 144 16.47 -7.48 -5.02
C ARG A 144 16.60 -8.63 -6.00
N LYS A 145 16.18 -8.39 -7.24
CA LYS A 145 16.31 -9.31 -8.38
C LYS A 145 17.75 -9.37 -8.87
#